data_AF-I1DXY6-F1
#
_entry.id   AF-I1DXY6-F1
#
_cell.length_a   1.000
_cell.length_b   1.000
_cell.length_c   1.000
_cell.angle_alpha   90.00
_cell.angle_beta   90.00
_cell.angle_gamma   90.00
#
_symmetry.space_group_name_H-M   'P 1'
#
loop_
_entity.id
_entity.type
_entity.pdbx_description
1 polymer ?
#
loop_
_entity_poly.entity_id
_entity_poly.type
_entity_poly.pdbx_seq_one_letter_code
_entity_poly.pdbx_strand_id
1 'polypeptide(L)' 'MVGFRNIAVHEYQRLQLAVTEYVITQRLDDFNQYCQLLLGKN' A
#
# COMPACT_ATOMS: atom_id res chain seq x y z
N MET A 1 -2.65 -2.98 1.83
CA MET A 1 -1.30 -3.01 1.22
C MET A 1 -0.39 -4.16 1.70
N VAL A 2 -0.58 -4.76 2.88
CA VAL A 2 0.32 -5.83 3.39
C VAL A 2 0.42 -7.04 2.46
N GLY A 3 -0.70 -7.52 1.90
CA GLY A 3 -0.67 -8.61 0.92
C GLY A 3 0.09 -8.26 -0.37
N PHE A 4 -0.04 -7.02 -0.85
CA PHE A 4 0.73 -6.52 -1.98
C PHE A 4 2.23 -6.51 -1.69
N ARG A 5 2.64 -6.06 -0.49
CA ARG A 5 4.04 -6.16 -0.03
C ARG A 5 4.53 -7.60 -0.01
N ASN A 6 3.70 -8.56 0.42
CA ASN A 6 4.09 -9.97 0.45
C ASN A 6 4.35 -10.53 -0.94
N ILE A 7 3.54 -10.15 -1.93
CA ILE A 7 3.77 -10.51 -3.34
C ILE A 7 5.05 -9.85 -3.86
N ALA A 8 5.24 -8.56 -3.59
CA ALA A 8 6.40 -7.80 -4.08
C ALA A 8 7.75 -8.26 -3.50
N VAL A 9 7.76 -8.75 -2.25
CA VAL A 9 9.01 -9.12 -1.54
C VAL A 9 9.30 -10.62 -1.65
N HIS A 10 8.28 -11.47 -1.56
CA HIS A 10 8.47 -12.91 -1.49
C HIS A 10 8.17 -13.64 -2.80
N GLU A 11 7.73 -12.92 -3.83
CA GLU A 11 7.48 -13.44 -5.18
C GLU A 11 6.55 -14.67 -5.22
N TYR A 12 5.66 -14.81 -4.21
CA TYR A 12 4.66 -15.88 -4.16
C TYR A 12 3.73 -15.87 -5.38
N GLN A 13 3.61 -14.71 -6.04
CA GLN A 13 2.95 -14.52 -7.33
C GLN A 13 3.75 -13.50 -8.14
N ARG A 14 3.60 -13.54 -9.48
CA ARG A 14 4.21 -12.54 -10.36
C ARG A 14 3.70 -11.14 -10.02
N LEU A 15 4.62 -10.21 -9.77
CA LEU A 15 4.28 -8.81 -9.52
C LEU A 15 3.61 -8.19 -10.76
N GLN A 16 2.47 -7.53 -10.56
CA GLN A 16 1.74 -6.81 -11.59
C GLN A 16 2.07 -5.32 -11.53
N LEU A 17 2.80 -4.81 -12.53
CA LEU A 17 3.25 -3.41 -12.55
C LEU A 17 2.10 -2.39 -12.53
N ALA A 18 0.97 -2.70 -13.17
CA ALA A 18 -0.22 -1.86 -13.13
C ALA A 18 -0.78 -1.70 -11.70
N VAL A 19 -0.71 -2.76 -10.88
CA VAL A 19 -1.12 -2.69 -9.47
C VAL A 19 -0.13 -1.86 -8.67
N THR A 20 1.18 -1.99 -8.95
CA THR A 20 2.23 -1.16 -8.33
C THR A 20 2.01 0.33 -8.61
N GLU A 21 1.77 0.68 -9.88
CA GLU A 21 1.50 2.06 -10.30
C GLU A 21 0.22 2.60 -9.64
N TYR A 22 -0.85 1.81 -9.60
CA TYR A 22 -2.09 2.20 -8.93
C TYR A 22 -1.90 2.44 -7.42
N VAL A 23 -1.12 1.60 -6.75
CA VAL A 23 -0.80 1.80 -5.32
C VAL A 23 -0.05 3.11 -5.09
N ILE A 24 0.95 3.41 -5.93
CA ILE A 24 1.75 4.64 -5.83
C ILE A 24 0.90 5.88 -6.11
N THR A 25 0.03 5.83 -7.12
CA THR A 25 -0.68 7.01 -7.60
C THR A 25 -2.01 7.25 -6.89
N GLN A 26 -2.67 6.21 -6.38
CA GLN A 26 -4.06 6.31 -5.89
C GLN A 26 -4.25 5.93 -4.42
N ARG A 27 -3.25 5.33 -3.76
CA ARG A 27 -3.48 4.70 -2.44
C ARG A 27 -2.56 5.17 -1.32
N LEU A 28 -1.66 6.12 -1.58
CA LEU A 28 -0.79 6.64 -0.54
C LEU A 28 -1.56 7.32 0.60
N ASP A 29 -2.74 7.86 0.32
CA ASP A 29 -3.61 8.47 1.35
C ASP A 29 -4.11 7.49 2.40
N ASP A 30 -4.17 6.19 2.11
CA ASP A 30 -4.46 5.18 3.12
C ASP A 30 -3.45 5.24 4.28
N PHE A 31 -2.17 5.50 3.96
CA PHE A 31 -1.13 5.67 4.98
C PHE A 31 -1.29 6.98 5.75
N ASN A 32 -1.64 8.07 5.06
CA ASN A 32 -1.90 9.35 5.70
C ASN A 32 -3.06 9.25 6.70
N GLN A 33 -4.17 8.63 6.29
CA GLN A 33 -5.32 8.38 7.15
C GLN A 33 -4.95 7.49 8.35
N TYR A 34 -4.19 6.42 8.12
CA TYR A 34 -3.73 5.56 9.20
C TYR A 34 -2.85 6.32 10.20
N CYS A 35 -1.92 7.16 9.71
CA CYS A 35 -1.10 8.02 10.55
C CYS A 35 -1.94 9.04 11.34
N GLN A 36 -2.95 9.66 10.73
CA GLN A 36 -3.86 10.58 11.43
C GLN A 36 -4.61 9.88 12.57
N LEU A 37 -5.14 8.68 12.32
CA LEU A 37 -5.81 7.86 13.34
C LEU A 37 -4.84 7.50 14.49
N LEU A 38 -3.62 7.11 14.18
CA LEU A 38 -2.60 6.79 15.19
C LEU A 38 -2.20 8.02 16.02
N LEU A 39 -2.13 9.20 15.39
CA LEU A 39 -1.73 10.44 16.06
C LEU A 39 -2.89 11.13 16.79
N GLY A 40 -4.12 10.60 16.70
CA GLY A 40 -5.30 11.15 17.37
C GLY A 40 -5.69 12.54 16.88
N LYS A 41 -5.29 12.92 15.66
CA LYS A 41 -5.69 14.19 15.06
C LYS A 41 -7.04 13.99 14.36
N ASN A 42 -8.11 14.37 15.05
CA ASN A 42 -9.44 14.57 14.47
C ASN A 42 -9.55 15.97 13.88
#